data_AF-A0A1G2US19-F1
#
_entry.id   AF-A0A1G2US19-F1
#
_cell.length_a   1.000
_cell.length_b   1.000
_cell.length_c   1.000
_cell.angle_alpha   90.00
_cell.angle_beta   90.00
_cell.angle_gamma   90.00
#
_symmetry.space_group_name_H-M   'P 1'
#
loop_
_entity.id
_entity.type
_entity.pdbx_description
1 polymer ?
#
loop_
_entity_poly.entity_id
_entity_poly.type
_entity_poly.pdbx_seq_one_letter_code
_entity_poly.pdbx_strand_id
1 'polypeptide(L)'
;MIRLQRVGRKHEPVFRLVLTDSKNGPKSGKFLEILGSYDARRGEKAEFNIERVKHLMKDGAQLSDTVNNLLVKRKIIIGKKMNVLSKKSTRVPVETKVATETPETEIPMPEEVGVPTESVGIAEEKAL
;
A
#
# COMPACT_ATOMS: atom_id res chain seq x y z
N MET A 1 11.30 5.19 -3.29
CA MET A 1 10.57 4.08 -3.91
C MET A 1 11.07 3.78 -5.31
N ILE A 2 11.03 2.51 -5.70
CA ILE A 2 11.35 2.03 -7.03
C ILE A 2 10.04 1.91 -7.81
N ARG A 3 9.92 2.65 -8.92
CA ARG A 3 8.73 2.67 -9.78
C ARG A 3 9.07 2.70 -11.26
N LEU A 4 8.06 2.44 -12.09
CA LEU A 4 8.16 2.61 -13.55
C LEU A 4 7.82 4.05 -13.93
N GLN A 5 8.67 4.64 -14.77
CA GLN A 5 8.42 5.94 -15.39
C GLN A 5 8.28 5.76 -16.89
N ARG A 6 7.19 6.24 -17.49
CA ARG A 6 6.97 6.19 -18.93
C ARG A 6 7.81 7.26 -19.64
N VAL A 7 8.53 6.86 -20.68
CA VAL A 7 9.35 7.74 -21.52
C VAL A 7 9.00 7.61 -23.01
N GLY A 8 8.31 6.53 -23.40
CA GLY A 8 7.94 6.31 -24.80
C GLY A 8 6.79 7.19 -25.32
N ARG A 9 6.61 7.18 -26.65
CA ARG A 9 5.61 7.96 -27.40
C ARG A 9 4.19 7.41 -27.19
N LYS A 10 3.20 8.08 -27.80
CA LYS A 10 1.83 7.55 -27.93
C LYS A 10 1.89 6.21 -28.68
N HIS A 11 1.14 5.21 -28.21
CA HIS A 11 1.15 3.82 -28.74
C HIS A 11 2.48 3.05 -28.66
N GLU A 12 3.54 3.65 -28.13
CA GLU A 12 4.84 3.00 -27.90
C GLU A 12 5.23 3.13 -26.44
N PRO A 13 4.68 2.27 -25.56
CA PRO A 13 4.93 2.34 -24.13
C PRO A 13 6.31 1.78 -23.77
N VAL A 14 7.29 2.67 -23.68
CA VAL A 14 8.62 2.40 -23.12
C VAL A 14 8.71 2.96 -21.71
N PHE A 15 9.18 2.14 -20.78
CA PHE A 15 9.35 2.48 -19.37
C PHE A 15 10.81 2.42 -18.95
N ARG A 16 11.17 3.22 -17.95
CA ARG A 16 12.42 3.11 -17.21
C ARG A 16 12.12 2.72 -15.78
N LEU A 17 12.96 1.88 -15.19
CA LEU A 17 12.92 1.55 -13.78
C LEU A 17 13.75 2.59 -13.03
N VAL A 18 13.12 3.29 -12.09
CA VAL A 18 13.70 4.50 -11.50
C VAL A 18 13.56 4.48 -9.99
N LEU A 19 14.63 4.85 -9.30
CA LEU A 19 14.62 5.15 -7.86
C LEU A 19 14.32 6.64 -7.65
N THR A 20 13.26 6.95 -6.92
CA THR A 20 12.85 8.34 -6.64
C THR A 20 12.11 8.43 -5.31
N ASP A 21 11.94 9.63 -4.78
CA ASP A 21 11.07 9.87 -3.63
C ASP A 21 9.59 9.68 -4.02
N SER A 22 8.81 9.13 -3.10
CA SER A 22 7.35 9.00 -3.15
C SER A 22 6.63 10.30 -3.50
N LYS A 23 7.13 11.44 -3.01
CA LYS A 23 6.56 12.78 -3.21
C LYS A 23 6.71 13.27 -4.66
N ASN A 24 7.68 12.75 -5.41
CA ASN A 24 7.92 13.21 -6.77
C ASN A 24 6.83 12.68 -7.71
N GLY A 25 6.27 13.56 -8.52
CA GLY A 25 5.30 13.19 -9.55
C GLY A 25 5.91 12.32 -10.66
N PRO A 26 5.11 11.49 -11.35
CA PRO A 26 5.59 10.59 -12.41
C PRO A 26 6.15 11.32 -13.65
N LYS A 27 5.72 12.57 -13.87
CA LYS A 27 6.19 13.43 -14.98
C LYS A 27 7.29 14.40 -14.57
N SER A 28 7.62 14.47 -13.27
CA SER A 28 8.46 15.55 -12.76
C SER A 28 9.93 15.43 -13.16
N GLY A 29 10.34 14.31 -13.76
CA GLY A 29 11.72 14.08 -14.23
C GLY A 29 12.77 13.94 -13.11
N LYS A 30 12.41 14.25 -11.86
CA LYS A 30 13.29 14.16 -10.69
C LYS A 30 13.40 12.72 -10.21
N PHE A 31 14.60 12.17 -10.31
CA PHE A 31 14.96 10.86 -9.80
C PHE A 31 16.40 10.85 -9.30
N LEU A 32 16.70 9.89 -8.42
CA LEU A 32 18.06 9.69 -7.91
C LEU A 32 18.86 8.86 -8.91
N GLU A 33 18.32 7.73 -9.34
CA GLU A 33 19.05 6.76 -10.16
C GLU A 33 18.13 6.00 -11.13
N ILE A 34 18.64 5.66 -12.31
CA ILE A 34 17.98 4.78 -13.29
C ILE A 34 18.54 3.38 -13.13
N LEU A 35 17.67 2.42 -12.79
CA LEU A 35 18.04 1.02 -12.54
C LEU A 35 17.88 0.12 -13.76
N GLY A 36 17.20 0.60 -14.79
CA GLY A 36 17.01 -0.17 -16.01
C GLY A 36 15.92 0.35 -16.95
N SER A 37 15.64 -0.44 -17.98
CA SER A 37 14.66 -0.17 -19.02
C SER A 37 13.69 -1.34 -19.16
N TYR A 38 12.44 -1.04 -19.52
CA TYR A 38 11.41 -2.03 -19.79
C TYR A 38 10.54 -1.60 -20.98
N ASP A 39 10.55 -2.39 -22.04
CA ASP A 39 9.65 -2.22 -23.18
C ASP A 39 8.44 -3.14 -23.03
N ALA A 40 7.25 -2.56 -22.85
CA ALA A 40 6.03 -3.34 -22.67
C ALA A 40 5.49 -3.96 -23.97
N ARG A 41 5.89 -3.46 -25.16
CA ARG A 41 5.52 -4.09 -26.44
C ARG A 41 6.33 -5.34 -26.70
N ARG A 42 7.65 -5.26 -26.45
CA ARG A 42 8.56 -6.37 -26.73
C ARG A 42 8.51 -7.47 -25.67
N GLY A 43 8.05 -7.16 -24.45
CA GLY A 43 7.70 -8.12 -23.39
C GLY A 43 8.87 -8.91 -22.77
N GLU A 44 9.82 -9.32 -23.60
CA GLU A 44 10.93 -10.21 -23.26
C GLU A 44 12.12 -9.44 -22.70
N LYS A 45 12.49 -8.31 -23.32
CA LYS A 45 13.68 -7.55 -22.96
C LYS A 45 13.36 -6.48 -21.91
N ALA A 46 13.67 -6.78 -20.66
CA ALA A 46 13.91 -5.76 -19.66
C ALA A 46 15.35 -5.86 -19.21
N GLU A 47 16.05 -4.74 -19.33
CA GLU A 47 17.44 -4.60 -18.93
C GLU A 47 17.40 -4.01 -17.52
N PHE A 48 17.55 -4.86 -16.51
CA PHE A 48 17.55 -4.44 -15.12
C PHE A 48 18.92 -4.70 -14.50
N ASN A 49 19.43 -3.72 -13.76
CA ASN A 49 20.59 -3.91 -12.90
C ASN A 49 20.15 -4.65 -11.62
N ILE A 50 20.28 -5.98 -11.66
CA ILE A 50 19.80 -6.87 -10.59
C ILE A 50 20.55 -6.62 -9.27
N GLU A 51 21.86 -6.43 -9.34
CA GLU A 51 22.70 -6.22 -8.16
C GLU A 51 22.30 -4.96 -7.42
N ARG A 52 22.09 -3.87 -8.17
CA ARG A 52 21.68 -2.59 -7.60
C ARG A 52 20.28 -2.65 -7.00
N VAL A 53 19.34 -3.30 -7.68
CA VAL A 53 17.98 -3.49 -7.15
C VAL A 53 18.01 -4.27 -5.83
N LYS A 54 18.81 -5.36 -5.75
CA LYS A 54 18.97 -6.13 -4.51
C LYS A 54 19.60 -5.31 -3.40
N HIS A 55 20.59 -4.46 -3.70
CA HIS A 55 21.18 -3.55 -2.72
C HIS A 55 20.14 -2.59 -2.15
N LEU A 56 19.39 -1.92 -3.02
CA LEU A 56 18.37 -0.96 -2.60
C LEU A 56 17.25 -1.61 -1.80
N MET A 57 16.89 -2.86 -2.09
CA MET A 57 15.94 -3.62 -1.28
C MET A 57 16.47 -3.88 0.14
N LYS A 58 17.77 -4.16 0.30
CA LYS A 58 18.40 -4.29 1.62
C LYS A 58 18.39 -2.96 2.37
N ASP A 59 18.55 -1.85 1.65
CA ASP A 59 18.48 -0.49 2.20
C ASP A 59 17.04 -0.06 2.57
N GLY A 60 16.03 -0.90 2.30
CA GLY A 60 14.62 -0.61 2.62
C GLY A 60 13.84 0.13 1.52
N ALA A 61 14.37 0.17 0.30
CA ALA A 61 13.64 0.77 -0.82
C ALA A 61 12.35 0.00 -1.14
N GLN A 62 11.21 0.67 -1.00
CA GLN A 62 9.90 0.12 -1.35
C GLN A 62 9.72 0.01 -2.88
N LEU A 63 9.22 -1.14 -3.34
CA LEU A 63 8.88 -1.41 -4.73
C LEU A 63 7.39 -1.15 -4.97
N SER A 64 7.03 -0.63 -6.14
CA SER A 64 5.63 -0.60 -6.58
C SER A 64 5.14 -2.01 -6.96
N ASP A 65 3.85 -2.29 -6.75
CA ASP A 65 3.20 -3.57 -7.00
C ASP A 65 3.48 -4.14 -8.40
N THR A 66 3.42 -3.29 -9.43
CA THR A 66 3.70 -3.67 -10.82
C THR A 66 5.17 -4.06 -11.00
N VAL A 67 6.09 -3.35 -10.35
CA VAL A 67 7.52 -3.67 -10.39
C VAL A 67 7.78 -4.98 -9.66
N ASN A 68 7.21 -5.17 -8.47
CA ASN A 68 7.32 -6.43 -7.73
C ASN A 68 6.84 -7.61 -8.60
N ASN A 69 5.67 -7.48 -9.23
CA ASN A 69 5.13 -8.47 -10.14
C ASN A 69 6.05 -8.74 -11.34
N LEU A 70 6.72 -7.71 -11.87
CA LEU A 70 7.64 -7.85 -12.99
C LEU A 70 8.92 -8.59 -12.59
N LEU A 71 9.48 -8.30 -11.42
CA LEU A 71 10.66 -8.95 -10.88
C LEU A 71 10.39 -10.41 -10.48
N VAL A 72 9.21 -10.69 -9.92
CA VAL A 72 8.74 -12.06 -9.61
C VAL A 72 8.58 -12.88 -10.89
N LYS A 73 7.95 -12.34 -11.94
CA LYS A 73 7.80 -13.03 -13.24
C LYS A 73 9.14 -13.42 -13.85
N ARG A 74 10.16 -12.57 -13.67
CA ARG A 74 11.52 -12.81 -14.18
C ARG A 74 12.38 -13.66 -13.24
N LYS A 75 11.82 -14.15 -12.13
CA LYS A 75 12.52 -14.95 -11.11
C LYS A 75 13.73 -14.24 -10.48
N ILE A 76 13.75 -12.90 -10.50
CA ILE A 76 14.82 -12.09 -9.89
C ILE A 76 14.64 -12.04 -8.36
N ILE A 77 13.38 -11.98 -7.92
CA ILE A 77 12.96 -11.98 -6.53
C ILE A 77 11.97 -13.13 -6.35
N ILE A 78 12.10 -13.83 -5.23
CA ILE A 78 11.13 -14.83 -4.79
C ILE A 78 10.11 -14.08 -3.94
N GLY A 79 8.91 -13.87 -4.47
CA GLY A 79 7.87 -13.10 -3.80
C GLY A 79 6.48 -13.42 -4.33
N LYS A 80 5.47 -13.17 -3.50
CA LYS A 80 4.06 -13.33 -3.89
C LYS A 80 3.68 -12.23 -4.88
N LYS A 81 3.02 -12.60 -5.98
CA LYS A 81 2.44 -11.65 -6.93
C LYS A 81 1.31 -10.88 -6.24
N MET A 82 1.35 -9.56 -6.34
CA MET A 82 0.34 -8.66 -5.79
C MET A 82 -0.77 -8.38 -6.81
N ASN A 83 -2.02 -8.32 -6.36
CA ASN A 83 -3.15 -7.95 -7.21
C ASN A 83 -3.22 -6.42 -7.35
N VAL A 84 -2.95 -5.91 -8.55
CA VAL A 84 -2.96 -4.47 -8.87
C VAL A 84 -4.34 -4.01 -9.37
N LEU A 85 -5.30 -4.93 -9.51
CA LEU A 85 -6.66 -4.56 -9.90
C LEU A 85 -7.31 -3.76 -8.77
N SER A 86 -7.99 -2.68 -9.15
CA SER A 86 -8.81 -1.93 -8.21
C SER A 86 -9.89 -2.86 -7.64
N LYS A 87 -9.99 -2.94 -6.31
CA LYS A 87 -11.17 -3.52 -5.66
C LYS A 87 -12.31 -2.57 -5.98
N LYS A 88 -13.06 -2.87 -7.04
CA LYS A 88 -14.27 -2.13 -7.37
C LYS A 88 -15.22 -2.32 -6.19
N SER A 89 -15.41 -1.26 -5.41
CA SER A 89 -16.40 -1.23 -4.36
C SER A 89 -17.78 -1.43 -5.01
N THR A 90 -18.45 -2.53 -4.69
CA THR A 90 -19.89 -2.62 -4.90
C THR A 90 -20.50 -1.54 -4.02
N ARG A 91 -21.04 -0.49 -4.64
CA ARG A 91 -21.85 0.50 -3.92
C ARG A 91 -23.06 -0.26 -3.38
N VAL A 92 -23.03 -0.60 -2.09
CA VAL A 92 -24.26 -0.87 -1.36
C VAL A 92 -25.02 0.46 -1.34
N PRO A 93 -26.26 0.54 -1.85
CA PRO A 93 -27.07 1.73 -1.70
C PRO A 93 -27.26 1.99 -0.19
N VAL A 94 -26.66 3.06 0.32
CA VAL A 94 -27.00 3.56 1.65
C VAL A 94 -28.32 4.29 1.47
N GLU A 95 -29.41 3.67 1.91
CA GLU A 95 -30.70 4.34 2.05
C GLU A 95 -30.56 5.47 3.07
N THR A 96 -30.66 6.68 2.54
CA THR A 96 -30.70 7.94 3.26
C THR A 96 -31.98 8.01 4.09
N LYS A 97 -31.94 7.60 5.36
CA LYS A 97 -32.91 8.07 6.37
C LYS A 97 -32.38 9.37 6.96
N VAL A 98 -32.63 10.46 6.25
CA VAL A 98 -32.62 11.81 6.82
C VAL A 98 -34.05 12.07 7.30
N ALA A 99 -34.24 12.00 8.61
CA ALA A 99 -35.29 12.73 9.30
C ALA A 99 -34.60 13.59 10.35
N THR A 100 -34.55 14.87 10.03
CA THR A 100 -34.14 16.00 10.85
C THR A 100 -34.99 16.06 12.11
N GLU A 101 -34.35 16.27 13.27
CA GLU A 101 -34.85 17.12 14.34
C GLU A 101 -33.69 17.41 15.32
N THR A 102 -33.10 18.59 15.15
CA THR A 102 -32.47 19.34 16.25
C THR A 102 -33.48 20.46 16.56
N PRO A 103 -33.74 20.82 17.83
CA PRO A 103 -32.78 21.71 18.49
C PRO A 103 -32.63 21.49 20.01
N GLU A 104 -31.42 21.78 20.46
CA GLU A 104 -31.08 22.56 21.67
C GLU A 104 -31.70 22.16 23.02
N THR A 105 -30.85 21.73 23.95
CA THR A 105 -30.67 22.43 25.24
C THR A 105 -29.32 22.04 25.85
N GLU A 106 -28.60 23.08 26.22
CA GLU A 106 -27.32 23.13 26.91
C GLU A 106 -27.36 22.45 28.28
N ILE A 107 -26.21 21.95 28.76
CA ILE A 107 -25.49 22.37 29.98
C ILE A 107 -24.40 21.32 30.29
N PRO A 108 -23.20 21.75 30.76
CA PRO A 108 -21.93 21.03 30.64
C PRO A 108 -21.55 20.22 31.90
N MET A 109 -20.49 19.39 31.74
CA MET A 109 -19.42 18.88 32.66
C MET A 109 -19.55 19.10 34.19
N PRO A 110 -18.86 18.35 35.10
CA PRO A 110 -17.71 17.40 34.96
C PRO A 110 -17.76 16.16 35.92
N GLU A 111 -16.69 15.35 35.93
CA GLU A 111 -16.11 14.53 37.05
C GLU A 111 -17.03 13.53 37.82
N GLU A 112 -16.70 12.24 37.98
CA GLU A 112 -15.70 11.67 38.91
C GLU A 112 -15.36 10.22 38.48
N VAL A 113 -14.09 9.85 38.28
CA VAL A 113 -13.21 9.13 39.23
C VAL A 113 -13.92 8.04 40.06
N GLY A 114 -13.57 6.78 39.82
CA GLY A 114 -13.99 5.67 40.68
C GLY A 114 -13.45 4.31 40.25
N VAL A 115 -12.16 4.05 40.51
CA VAL A 115 -11.59 2.69 40.62
C VAL A 115 -11.72 2.27 42.09
N PRO A 116 -12.27 1.09 42.39
CA PRO A 116 -11.47 0.03 43.03
C PRO A 116 -11.91 -1.40 42.61
N THR A 117 -11.02 -2.31 42.19
CA THR A 117 -10.30 -3.31 43.03
C THR A 117 -11.04 -3.82 44.26
N GLU A 118 -11.46 -5.10 44.22
CA GLU A 118 -11.27 -6.17 45.24
C GLU A 118 -12.17 -7.35 44.83
N SER A 119 -11.70 -8.57 44.54
CA SER A 119 -10.94 -9.58 45.32
C SER A 119 -11.86 -10.75 45.71
N VAL A 120 -11.29 -11.97 45.60
CA VAL A 120 -11.70 -13.26 46.21
C VAL A 120 -12.97 -13.92 45.60
N GLY A 121 -12.99 -15.16 45.10
CA GLY A 121 -12.25 -16.38 45.42
C GLY A 121 -13.23 -17.42 46.01
N ILE A 122 -12.94 -18.73 45.82
CA ILE A 122 -13.62 -19.97 46.33
C ILE A 122 -14.47 -20.66 45.23
N ALA A 123 -13.99 -21.71 44.54
CA ALA A 123 -13.85 -23.14 44.95
C ALA A 123 -15.23 -23.82 45.10
N GLU A 124 -15.58 -25.04 44.70
CA GLU A 124 -14.90 -26.24 44.23
C GLU A 124 -16.06 -27.15 43.75
N GLU A 125 -16.09 -27.62 42.49
CA GLU A 125 -17.09 -28.61 42.05
C GLU A 125 -16.38 -29.93 41.76
N LYS A 126 -16.55 -30.88 42.68
CA LYS A 126 -16.22 -32.29 42.48
C LYS A 126 -17.42 -33.10 42.96
N ALA A 127 -18.24 -33.54 42.01
CA ALA A 127 -19.28 -34.53 42.23
C ALA A 127 -18.91 -35.82 41.50
N LEU A 128 -19.24 -36.91 42.21
CA LEU A 128 -18.93 -38.32 41.98
C LEU A 128 -19.52 -38.87 40.68
#